data_AF-N8ZV37-F1
#
_entry.id   AF-N8ZV37-F1
#
_cell.length_a   1.000
_cell.length_b   1.000
_cell.length_c   1.000
_cell.angle_alpha   90.00
_cell.angle_beta   90.00
_cell.angle_gamma   90.00
#
_symmetry.space_group_name_H-M   'P 1'
#
loop_
_entity.id
_entity.type
_entity.pdbx_description
1 polymer ?
#
loop_
_entity_poly.entity_id
_entity_poly.type
_entity_poly.pdbx_seq_one_letter_code
_entity_poly.pdbx_strand_id
1 'polypeptide(L)'
;MVKQLSAENFVSKQAYDDAVNELSQARAELQIAQESLKQAEFEYKQSQADLNRRKIYSPFNGIVMQQYIYAGSMVGPTEGKNPIFKIAQTDQFKINAIVPLKYFRSIKKGQVVKIVPEPPFEKFSSTVKLDHVDQVIDASSGTFSAGATVILPKNN
;
A
#
# COMPACT_ATOMS: atom_id res chain seq x y z
N MET A 1 -51.35 -9.39 -3.70
CA MET A 1 -52.62 -10.05 -3.35
C MET A 1 -53.53 -9.19 -2.47
N VAL A 2 -53.10 -8.66 -1.32
CA VAL A 2 -53.99 -7.90 -0.40
C VAL A 2 -54.54 -6.58 -0.98
N LYS A 3 -53.75 -5.84 -1.77
CA LYS A 3 -54.21 -4.61 -2.45
C LYS A 3 -55.32 -4.84 -3.50
N GLN A 4 -55.43 -6.05 -4.06
CA GLN A 4 -56.49 -6.38 -5.02
C GLN A 4 -57.80 -6.80 -4.34
N LEU A 5 -57.76 -7.29 -3.11
CA LEU A 5 -58.94 -7.75 -2.34
C LEU A 5 -59.66 -6.62 -1.60
N SER A 6 -58.98 -5.51 -1.30
CA SER A 6 -59.60 -4.31 -0.72
C SER A 6 -60.48 -3.54 -1.72
N ALA A 7 -60.29 -3.75 -3.03
CA ALA A 7 -61.10 -3.12 -4.07
C ALA A 7 -62.49 -3.76 -4.22
N GLU A 8 -62.67 -4.98 -3.70
CA GLU A 8 -63.91 -5.74 -3.77
C GLU A 8 -64.58 -5.90 -2.39
N ASN A 9 -64.62 -4.89 -1.51
CA ASN A 9 -65.48 -4.83 -0.29
C ASN A 9 -65.58 -6.07 0.66
N PHE A 10 -64.73 -7.08 0.53
CA PHE A 10 -64.86 -8.38 1.22
C PHE A 10 -64.04 -8.50 2.51
N VAL A 11 -63.28 -7.45 2.88
CA VAL A 11 -62.37 -7.47 4.03
C VAL A 11 -62.58 -6.23 4.90
N SER A 12 -62.73 -6.41 6.21
CA SER A 12 -62.79 -5.31 7.18
C SER A 12 -61.51 -4.47 7.09
N LYS A 13 -61.63 -3.14 7.15
CA LYS A 13 -60.50 -2.19 7.20
C LYS A 13 -59.43 -2.60 8.22
N GLN A 14 -59.87 -3.17 9.34
CA GLN A 14 -59.01 -3.68 10.40
C GLN A 14 -58.10 -4.84 9.93
N ALA A 15 -58.63 -5.82 9.20
CA ALA A 15 -57.83 -6.95 8.71
C ALA A 15 -56.83 -6.52 7.61
N TYR A 16 -57.11 -5.45 6.87
CA TYR A 16 -56.14 -4.83 5.96
C TYR A 16 -55.00 -4.15 6.73
N ASP A 17 -55.35 -3.33 7.73
CA ASP A 17 -54.37 -2.62 8.56
C ASP A 17 -53.47 -3.62 9.33
N ASP A 18 -54.04 -4.70 9.85
CA ASP A 18 -53.31 -5.79 10.52
C ASP A 18 -52.31 -6.47 9.56
N ALA A 19 -52.74 -6.82 8.34
CA ALA A 19 -51.86 -7.45 7.34
C ALA A 19 -50.74 -6.50 6.86
N VAL A 20 -50.99 -5.19 6.79
CA VAL A 20 -49.96 -4.19 6.47
C VAL A 20 -48.95 -4.07 7.59
N ASN A 21 -49.40 -4.06 8.85
CA ASN A 21 -48.53 -4.01 10.01
C ASN A 21 -47.66 -5.27 10.10
N GLU A 22 -48.24 -6.46 9.90
CA GLU A 22 -47.52 -7.74 9.88
C GLU A 22 -46.45 -7.75 8.77
N LEU A 23 -46.80 -7.30 7.56
CA LEU A 23 -45.83 -7.17 6.47
C LEU A 23 -44.71 -6.17 6.80
N SER A 24 -45.04 -5.05 7.42
CA SER A 24 -44.05 -4.04 7.84
C SER A 24 -43.10 -4.59 8.90
N GLN A 25 -43.63 -5.34 9.87
CA GLN A 25 -42.84 -6.00 10.89
C GLN A 25 -41.91 -7.06 10.29
N ALA A 26 -42.44 -7.94 9.44
CA ALA A 26 -41.65 -8.96 8.77
C ALA A 26 -40.52 -8.36 7.90
N ARG A 27 -40.77 -7.21 7.25
CA ARG A 27 -39.72 -6.48 6.51
C ARG A 27 -38.65 -5.90 7.42
N ALA A 28 -39.04 -5.32 8.55
CA ALA A 28 -38.09 -4.79 9.52
C ALA A 28 -37.20 -5.91 10.11
N GLU A 29 -37.80 -7.05 10.46
CA GLU A 29 -37.06 -8.24 10.94
C GLU A 29 -36.09 -8.77 9.88
N LEU A 30 -36.52 -8.84 8.61
CA LEU A 30 -35.63 -9.21 7.50
C LEU A 30 -34.46 -8.23 7.36
N GLN A 31 -34.71 -6.92 7.46
CA GLN A 31 -33.66 -5.91 7.39
C GLN A 31 -32.65 -6.05 8.55
N ILE A 32 -33.13 -6.25 9.78
CA ILE A 32 -32.28 -6.48 10.95
C ILE A 32 -31.41 -7.74 10.74
N ALA A 33 -31.99 -8.83 10.23
CA ALA A 33 -31.25 -10.06 9.95
C ALA A 33 -30.17 -9.84 8.87
N GLN A 34 -30.46 -9.06 7.83
CA GLN A 34 -29.49 -8.72 6.78
C GLN A 34 -28.35 -7.84 7.31
N GLU A 35 -28.66 -6.86 8.16
CA GLU A 35 -27.65 -5.99 8.79
C GLU A 35 -26.75 -6.80 9.74
N SER A 36 -27.34 -7.70 10.53
CA SER A 36 -26.60 -8.62 11.41
C SER A 36 -25.67 -9.55 10.61
N LEU A 37 -26.15 -10.10 9.49
CA LEU A 37 -25.31 -10.91 8.60
C LEU A 37 -24.11 -10.09 8.08
N LYS A 38 -24.36 -8.85 7.64
CA LYS A 38 -23.31 -7.96 7.13
C LYS A 38 -22.29 -7.60 8.21
N GLN A 39 -22.74 -7.40 9.45
CA GLN A 39 -21.85 -7.20 10.60
C GLN A 39 -20.97 -8.43 10.82
N ALA A 40 -21.56 -9.63 10.86
CA ALA A 40 -20.82 -10.88 11.03
C ALA A 40 -19.79 -11.10 9.90
N GLU A 41 -20.12 -10.73 8.66
CA GLU A 41 -19.17 -10.79 7.54
C GLU A 41 -17.96 -9.85 7.73
N PHE A 42 -18.18 -8.65 8.27
CA PHE A 42 -17.08 -7.73 8.56
C PHE A 42 -16.20 -8.22 9.71
N GLU A 43 -16.81 -8.76 10.78
CA GLU A 43 -16.07 -9.38 11.89
C GLU A 43 -15.24 -10.58 11.43
N TYR A 44 -15.79 -11.39 10.51
CA TYR A 44 -15.06 -12.49 9.88
C TYR A 44 -13.87 -11.97 9.06
N LYS A 45 -14.08 -10.96 8.20
CA LYS A 45 -13.00 -10.35 7.40
C LYS A 45 -11.90 -9.76 8.28
N GLN A 46 -12.27 -9.09 9.36
CA GLN A 46 -11.32 -8.53 10.32
C GLN A 46 -10.50 -9.64 10.98
N SER A 47 -11.16 -10.69 11.48
CA SER A 47 -10.49 -11.85 12.11
C SER A 47 -9.54 -12.55 11.12
N GLN A 48 -9.93 -12.67 9.85
CA GLN A 48 -9.09 -13.24 8.81
C GLN A 48 -7.88 -12.34 8.50
N ALA A 49 -8.06 -11.02 8.47
CA ALA A 49 -6.96 -10.07 8.30
C ALA A 49 -5.97 -10.15 9.47
N ASP A 50 -6.46 -10.27 10.70
CA ASP A 50 -5.65 -10.41 11.91
C ASP A 50 -4.83 -11.72 11.89
N LEU A 51 -5.44 -12.81 11.42
CA LEU A 51 -4.73 -14.08 11.22
C LEU A 51 -3.64 -13.95 10.16
N ASN A 52 -3.92 -13.29 9.03
CA ASN A 52 -2.95 -13.07 7.97
C ASN A 52 -1.75 -12.23 8.46
N ARG A 53 -1.95 -11.27 9.37
CA ARG A 53 -0.87 -10.49 9.98
C ARG A 53 0.06 -11.32 10.88
N ARG A 54 -0.28 -12.56 11.24
CA ARG A 54 0.63 -13.48 11.96
C ARG A 54 1.74 -14.05 11.08
N LYS A 55 1.61 -13.96 9.75
CA LYS A 55 2.65 -14.32 8.79
C LYS A 55 3.14 -13.06 8.10
N ILE A 56 4.45 -12.87 8.11
CA ILE A 56 5.08 -11.70 7.52
C ILE A 56 5.71 -12.13 6.20
N TYR A 57 5.26 -11.50 5.13
CA TYR A 57 5.78 -11.71 3.78
C TYR A 57 6.66 -10.54 3.37
N SER A 58 7.67 -10.80 2.54
CA SER A 58 8.44 -9.73 1.94
C SER A 58 7.56 -8.96 0.93
N PRO A 59 7.54 -7.62 0.95
CA PRO A 59 6.77 -6.83 -0.01
C PRO A 59 7.39 -6.83 -1.42
N PHE A 60 8.66 -7.21 -1.56
CA PHE A 60 9.36 -7.28 -2.84
C PHE A 60 10.42 -8.39 -2.85
N ASN A 61 10.86 -8.78 -4.03
CA ASN A 61 11.97 -9.72 -4.21
C ASN A 61 13.30 -9.02 -3.92
N GLY A 62 14.15 -9.64 -3.11
CA GLY A 62 15.42 -9.07 -2.72
C GLY A 62 16.25 -10.02 -1.88
N ILE A 63 17.36 -9.52 -1.36
CA ILE A 63 18.27 -10.24 -0.47
C ILE A 63 18.12 -9.69 0.94
N VAL A 64 18.06 -10.58 1.94
CA VAL A 64 18.07 -10.18 3.35
C VAL A 64 19.47 -9.67 3.69
N MET A 65 19.58 -8.37 3.95
CA MET A 65 20.83 -7.73 4.37
C MET A 65 21.11 -7.95 5.86
N GLN A 66 20.07 -7.87 6.67
CA GLN A 66 20.19 -7.94 8.13
C GLN A 66 18.91 -8.48 8.75
N GLN A 67 19.07 -9.29 9.79
CA GLN A 67 18.00 -9.77 10.67
C GLN A 67 18.19 -9.14 12.04
N TYR A 68 17.14 -8.55 12.59
CA TYR A 68 17.16 -7.88 13.90
C TYR A 68 16.48 -8.70 14.98
N ILE A 69 15.48 -9.50 14.60
CA ILE A 69 14.62 -10.25 15.53
C ILE A 69 14.79 -11.74 15.26
N TYR A 70 14.97 -12.52 16.33
CA TYR A 70 15.12 -13.96 16.28
C TYR A 70 13.91 -14.65 16.91
N ALA A 71 13.77 -15.95 16.66
CA ALA A 71 12.74 -16.74 17.30
C ALA A 71 12.91 -16.69 18.83
N GLY A 72 11.83 -16.39 19.56
CA GLY A 72 11.85 -16.21 21.01
C GLY A 72 12.17 -14.80 21.48
N SER A 73 12.54 -13.88 20.59
CA SER A 73 12.66 -12.45 20.93
C SER A 73 11.28 -11.85 21.23
N MET A 74 11.18 -11.07 22.31
CA MET A 74 9.96 -10.34 22.65
C MET A 74 9.83 -9.10 21.76
N VAL A 75 8.71 -9.00 21.05
CA VAL A 75 8.34 -7.83 20.24
C VAL A 75 7.23 -7.07 20.96
N GLY A 76 7.56 -5.90 21.51
CA GLY A 76 6.61 -5.04 22.22
C GLY A 76 5.92 -4.04 21.27
N PRO A 77 4.63 -3.71 21.49
CA PRO A 77 3.91 -2.72 20.68
C PRO A 77 4.45 -1.29 20.84
N THR A 78 5.12 -0.99 21.97
CA THR A 78 5.76 0.31 22.22
C THR A 78 7.04 0.50 21.39
N GLU A 79 7.63 -0.59 20.89
CA GLU A 79 8.82 -0.60 20.03
C GLU A 79 8.47 -0.85 18.55
N GLY A 80 7.29 -0.37 18.12
CA GLY A 80 6.76 -0.52 16.76
C GLY A 80 7.58 0.11 15.62
N LYS A 81 8.86 0.40 15.85
CA LYS A 81 9.83 0.84 14.84
C LYS A 81 10.97 -0.14 14.62
N ASN A 82 11.09 -1.22 15.40
CA ASN A 82 12.20 -2.15 15.21
C ASN A 82 11.93 -3.02 13.99
N PRO A 83 12.70 -2.85 12.89
CA PRO A 83 12.55 -3.70 11.72
C PRO A 83 12.83 -5.16 12.10
N ILE A 84 12.13 -6.12 11.51
CA ILE A 84 12.40 -7.56 11.72
C ILE A 84 13.57 -7.98 10.82
N PHE A 85 13.46 -7.62 9.54
CA PHE A 85 14.46 -7.85 8.50
C PHE A 85 14.68 -6.56 7.71
N LYS A 86 15.93 -6.32 7.31
CA LYS A 86 16.28 -5.35 6.27
C LYS A 86 16.51 -6.12 4.99
N ILE A 87 15.71 -5.82 3.97
CA ILE A 87 15.77 -6.47 2.66
C ILE A 87 16.20 -5.42 1.64
N ALA A 88 17.15 -5.76 0.78
CA ALA A 88 17.58 -4.92 -0.33
C ALA A 88 17.15 -5.55 -1.66
N GLN A 89 16.57 -4.71 -2.50
CA GLN A 89 16.25 -5.03 -3.87
C GLN A 89 17.54 -4.90 -4.72
N THR A 90 17.87 -5.93 -5.51
CA THR A 90 19.16 -6.05 -6.22
C THR A 90 19.06 -5.91 -7.74
N ASP A 91 17.87 -5.76 -8.30
CA ASP A 91 17.63 -5.56 -9.73
C ASP A 91 17.70 -4.08 -10.14
N GLN A 92 17.44 -3.15 -9.21
CA GLN A 92 17.40 -1.72 -9.47
C GLN A 92 18.30 -0.94 -8.51
N PHE A 93 19.20 -0.14 -9.08
CA PHE A 93 20.10 0.74 -8.35
C PHE A 93 19.73 2.20 -8.61
N LYS A 94 19.55 2.97 -7.55
CA LYS A 94 19.36 4.42 -7.63
C LYS A 94 20.69 5.10 -7.37
N ILE A 95 21.13 5.90 -8.32
CA ILE A 95 22.36 6.66 -8.21
C ILE A 95 21.98 8.12 -8.00
N ASN A 96 22.40 8.68 -6.86
CA ASN A 96 22.16 10.06 -6.49
C ASN A 96 23.51 10.78 -6.39
N ALA A 97 23.66 11.86 -7.16
CA ALA A 97 24.82 12.74 -7.13
C ALA A 97 24.42 14.05 -6.44
N ILE A 98 25.22 14.46 -5.45
CA ILE A 98 25.10 15.76 -4.79
C ILE A 98 25.94 16.75 -5.59
N VAL A 99 25.30 17.78 -6.13
CA VAL A 99 25.92 18.73 -7.05
C VAL A 99 25.80 20.16 -6.51
N PRO A 100 26.87 20.98 -6.55
CA PRO A 100 26.80 22.38 -6.17
C PRO A 100 25.85 23.21 -7.06
N LEU A 101 25.16 24.19 -6.47
CA LEU A 101 24.16 25.05 -7.13
C LEU A 101 24.63 25.73 -8.43
N LYS A 102 25.93 26.02 -8.56
CA LYS A 102 26.51 26.60 -9.79
C LYS A 102 26.21 25.80 -11.07
N TYR A 103 25.97 24.49 -10.94
CA TYR A 103 25.65 23.62 -12.08
C TYR A 103 24.15 23.37 -12.29
N PHE A 104 23.28 23.94 -11.46
CA PHE A 104 21.83 23.70 -11.49
C PHE A 104 21.19 24.06 -12.84
N ARG A 105 21.67 25.11 -13.51
CA ARG A 105 21.16 25.49 -14.84
C ARG A 105 21.68 24.59 -15.97
N SER A 106 22.82 23.96 -15.77
CA SER A 106 23.51 23.13 -16.76
C SER A 106 23.03 21.68 -16.73
N ILE A 107 22.67 21.16 -15.55
CA ILE A 107 22.18 19.80 -15.38
C ILE A 107 20.66 19.78 -15.52
N LYS A 108 20.16 18.99 -16.48
CA LYS A 108 18.72 18.85 -16.72
C LYS A 108 18.29 17.39 -16.71
N LYS A 109 17.05 17.16 -16.31
CA LYS A 109 16.39 15.87 -16.49
C LYS A 109 16.48 15.44 -17.95
N GLY A 110 16.81 14.17 -18.17
CA GLY A 110 16.97 13.59 -19.49
C GLY A 110 18.35 13.78 -20.12
N GLN A 111 19.28 14.46 -19.45
CA GLN A 111 20.66 14.54 -19.88
C GLN A 111 21.33 13.17 -19.73
N VAL A 112 22.18 12.85 -20.71
CA VAL A 112 22.99 11.63 -20.72
C VAL A 112 24.31 11.89 -20.00
N VAL A 113 24.60 11.09 -18.98
CA VAL A 113 25.80 11.20 -18.16
C VAL A 113 26.53 9.87 -18.10
N LYS A 114 27.87 9.90 -18.10
CA LYS A 114 28.70 8.71 -17.88
C LYS A 114 28.98 8.59 -16.39
N ILE A 115 28.58 7.47 -15.81
CA ILE A 115 28.87 7.11 -14.43
C ILE A 115 30.10 6.22 -14.45
N VAL A 116 31.11 6.60 -13.70
CA VAL A 116 32.35 5.84 -13.52
C VAL A 116 32.47 5.52 -12.03
N PRO A 117 32.29 4.25 -11.62
CA PRO A 117 32.52 3.84 -10.25
C PRO A 117 33.98 4.05 -9.84
N GLU A 118 34.22 4.21 -8.54
CA GLU A 118 35.58 4.27 -8.00
C GLU A 118 36.32 2.93 -8.16
N PRO A 119 37.66 2.95 -8.20
CA PRO A 119 38.46 1.72 -8.25
C PRO A 119 38.11 0.78 -7.08
N PRO A 120 38.02 -0.55 -7.28
CA PRO A 120 38.41 -1.32 -8.47
C PRO A 120 37.29 -1.54 -9.52
N PHE A 121 36.18 -0.80 -9.44
CA PHE A 121 34.96 -1.07 -10.23
C PHE A 121 34.85 -0.27 -11.54
N GLU A 122 35.96 0.29 -12.03
CA GLU A 122 36.01 1.14 -13.23
C GLU A 122 35.39 0.49 -14.48
N LYS A 123 35.48 -0.85 -14.58
CA LYS A 123 34.92 -1.65 -15.69
C LYS A 123 33.40 -1.58 -15.79
N PHE A 124 32.71 -1.18 -14.72
CA PHE A 124 31.25 -1.05 -14.69
C PHE A 124 30.78 0.36 -15.11
N SER A 125 31.66 1.17 -15.73
CA SER A 125 31.27 2.49 -16.21
C SER A 125 30.12 2.39 -17.21
N SER A 126 29.05 3.14 -16.97
CA SER A 126 27.81 3.04 -17.72
C SER A 126 27.29 4.43 -18.08
N THR A 127 26.72 4.55 -19.28
CA THR A 127 26.09 5.78 -19.71
C THR A 127 24.61 5.72 -19.39
N VAL A 128 24.11 6.65 -18.59
CA VAL A 128 22.73 6.65 -18.11
C VAL A 128 22.07 7.99 -18.36
N LYS A 129 20.74 7.97 -18.46
CA LYS A 129 19.93 9.18 -18.60
C LYS A 129 19.45 9.60 -17.22
N LEU A 130 19.65 10.87 -16.85
CA LEU A 130 19.11 11.42 -15.61
C LEU A 130 17.58 11.35 -15.62
N ASP A 131 17.01 10.70 -14.60
CA ASP A 131 15.57 10.53 -14.45
C ASP A 131 14.96 11.59 -13.52
N HIS A 132 15.75 12.11 -12.58
CA HIS A 132 15.35 13.14 -11.66
C HIS A 132 16.47 14.17 -11.41
N VAL A 133 16.04 15.41 -11.19
CA VAL A 133 16.84 16.51 -10.70
C VAL A 133 15.98 17.21 -9.66
N ASP A 134 16.42 17.21 -8.41
CA ASP A 134 15.68 17.80 -7.31
C ASP A 134 15.67 19.32 -7.46
N GLN A 135 14.48 19.90 -7.40
CA GLN A 135 14.28 21.35 -7.50
C GLN A 135 14.47 22.05 -6.15
N VAL A 136 14.53 21.30 -5.07
CA VAL A 136 14.76 21.82 -3.72
C VAL A 136 16.25 21.86 -3.47
N ILE A 137 16.75 23.05 -3.20
CA ILE A 137 18.15 23.29 -2.85
C ILE A 137 18.27 23.18 -1.34
N ASP A 138 19.25 22.41 -0.88
CA ASP A 138 19.62 22.44 0.52
C ASP A 138 20.35 23.75 0.82
N ALA A 139 19.67 24.66 1.52
CA ALA A 139 20.18 25.99 1.85
C ALA A 139 21.41 25.96 2.77
N SER A 140 21.61 24.87 3.53
CA SER A 140 22.77 24.75 4.43
C SER A 140 24.06 24.43 3.67
N SER A 141 23.98 23.67 2.59
CA SER A 141 25.12 23.19 1.80
C SER A 141 25.24 23.87 0.42
N GLY A 142 24.19 24.56 -0.05
CA GLY A 142 24.13 25.13 -1.39
C GLY A 142 24.20 24.07 -2.49
N THR A 143 23.69 22.86 -2.21
CA THR A 143 23.71 21.72 -3.13
C THR A 143 22.31 21.29 -3.53
N PHE A 144 22.23 20.58 -4.66
CA PHE A 144 21.03 19.90 -5.13
C PHE A 144 21.37 18.46 -5.52
N SER A 145 20.38 17.58 -5.45
CA SER A 145 20.54 16.18 -5.85
C SER A 145 20.08 15.99 -7.30
N ALA A 146 20.84 15.22 -8.07
CA ALA A 146 20.42 14.74 -9.37
C ALA A 146 20.79 13.26 -9.49
N GLY A 147 19.94 12.47 -10.13
CA GLY A 147 20.18 11.05 -10.17
C GLY A 147 19.57 10.32 -11.36
N ALA A 148 19.88 9.04 -11.39
CA ALA A 148 19.42 8.11 -12.40
C ALA A 148 19.16 6.75 -11.77
N THR A 149 18.09 6.11 -12.20
CA THR A 149 17.80 4.72 -11.87
C THR A 149 18.37 3.81 -12.94
N VAL A 150 19.24 2.89 -12.53
CA VAL A 150 19.90 1.92 -13.39
C VAL A 150 19.40 0.53 -13.05
N ILE A 151 18.94 -0.20 -14.06
CA ILE A 151 18.59 -1.62 -13.93
C ILE A 151 19.85 -2.38 -14.32
N LEU A 152 20.44 -3.12 -13.38
CA LEU A 152 21.57 -3.98 -13.72
C LEU A 152 21.05 -5.25 -14.41
N PRO A 153 21.69 -5.69 -15.51
CA PRO A 153 21.37 -6.99 -16.08
C PRO A 153 21.65 -8.07 -15.03
N LYS A 154 20.71 -9.00 -14.85
CA LYS A 154 20.88 -10.14 -13.93
C LYS A 154 22.14 -10.91 -14.35
N ASN A 155 23.11 -10.97 -13.46
CA ASN A 155 24.26 -11.85 -13.65
C ASN A 155 23.77 -13.28 -13.39
N ASN A 156 23.64 -14.08 -14.46
CA ASN A 156 23.40 -15.52 -14.36
C ASN A 156 24.64 -16.22 -13.80
#